data_AF-A0A7K1Z3F1-F1
#
_entry.id   AF-A0A7K1Z3F1-F1
#
_cell.length_a   1.000
_cell.length_b   1.000
_cell.length_c   1.000
_cell.angle_alpha   90.00
_cell.angle_beta   90.00
_cell.angle_gamma   90.00
#
_symmetry.space_group_name_H-M   'P 1'
#
loop_
_entity.id
_entity.type
_entity.pdbx_description
1 polymer ?
#
loop_
_entity_poly.entity_id
_entity_poly.type
_entity_poly.pdbx_seq_one_letter_code
_entity_poly.pdbx_strand_id
1 'polypeptide(L)'
;MDDVGFGASSSYRCQTVINHVNLITEEIWDHLNRFVAPHGLEVLGVAPDAPMEARCDSYVVETHVEHPHDVRLLRDRVLNSFTLACKAWEAHDLGSYGVPGWRQKTHLIITVTNGYLTIQSAKKRAKHPELVLDFFSLCYTRIRKCVEILHALRVVDPTSVWISRLEKAIEQFHTQIKLVHRRVMEGEKIPNAEKLLSLHAEPTRWIRKGKSMPKEVELGVPVAVIENQHRLILGWEIMWTESDVDMTVPIVDKYTEWFPSLESISFDRGYGSVPNFETLSSRGVQVILPKKGYKNKEERARESTCDRNGVSMRRLNPALTGWNSMGGPGFGPKGARQDLCAVWVQVWWPQTFVGLGGY
;
A
#
# COMPACT_ATOMS: atom_id res chain seq x y z
N MET A 1 25.54 -35.27 6.10
CA MET A 1 24.79 -34.29 5.27
C MET A 1 24.12 -33.41 6.28
N ASP A 2 24.79 -32.31 6.57
CA ASP A 2 24.53 -31.53 7.76
C ASP A 2 23.23 -30.76 7.60
N ASP A 3 22.43 -30.88 8.64
CA ASP A 3 21.15 -30.27 8.88
C ASP A 3 21.34 -28.75 8.93
N VAL A 4 21.24 -28.06 7.79
CA VAL A 4 21.19 -26.59 7.71
C VAL A 4 19.76 -26.13 8.02
N GLY A 5 19.17 -26.67 9.08
CA GLY A 5 17.94 -26.16 9.65
C GLY A 5 18.21 -24.79 10.27
N PHE A 6 17.20 -23.93 10.27
CA PHE A 6 17.09 -22.71 11.09
C PHE A 6 17.09 -23.07 12.60
N GLY A 7 18.15 -23.73 13.06
CA GLY A 7 18.25 -24.44 14.33
C GLY A 7 19.57 -24.14 15.02
N ALA A 8 19.84 -22.86 15.25
CA ALA A 8 20.78 -22.41 16.27
C ALA A 8 20.39 -20.98 16.65
N SER A 9 20.45 -20.68 17.95
CA SER A 9 20.18 -19.38 18.58
C SER A 9 21.02 -18.23 17.99
N SER A 10 20.67 -17.82 16.78
CA SER A 10 21.41 -16.82 16.02
C SER A 10 20.73 -15.47 16.28
N SER A 11 21.31 -14.67 17.17
CA SER A 11 20.84 -13.30 17.36
C SER A 11 21.35 -12.42 16.22
N TYR A 12 20.47 -12.03 15.30
CA TYR A 12 20.80 -11.06 14.26
C TYR A 12 20.62 -9.64 14.79
N ARG A 13 21.49 -8.71 14.39
CA ARG A 13 21.27 -7.28 14.65
C ARG A 13 20.05 -6.82 13.83
N CYS A 14 19.20 -5.98 14.42
CA CYS A 14 18.01 -5.43 13.75
C CYS A 14 18.35 -4.79 12.38
N GLN A 15 19.46 -4.04 12.32
CA GLN A 15 19.93 -3.44 11.06
C GLN A 15 20.27 -4.48 9.98
N THR A 16 20.81 -5.64 10.37
CA THR A 16 21.09 -6.73 9.44
C THR A 16 19.78 -7.25 8.84
N VAL A 17 18.75 -7.48 9.66
CA VAL A 17 17.44 -7.90 9.15
C VAL A 17 16.86 -6.86 8.20
N ILE A 18 16.83 -5.58 8.60
CA ILE A 18 16.34 -4.47 7.75
C ILE A 18 17.07 -4.43 6.41
N ASN A 19 18.40 -4.51 6.41
CA ASN A 19 19.20 -4.41 5.20
C ASN A 19 18.95 -5.57 4.22
N HIS A 20 18.63 -6.78 4.72
CA HIS A 20 18.41 -7.95 3.87
C HIS A 20 16.94 -8.13 3.47
N VAL A 21 15.99 -7.77 4.33
CA VAL A 21 14.56 -7.76 3.99
C VAL A 21 14.30 -6.87 2.78
N ASN A 22 14.97 -5.71 2.70
CA ASN A 22 14.85 -4.79 1.57
C ASN A 22 15.42 -5.36 0.25
N LEU A 23 16.18 -6.45 0.30
CA LEU A 23 16.71 -7.13 -0.89
C LEU A 23 15.76 -8.20 -1.43
N ILE A 24 14.68 -8.52 -0.70
CA ILE A 24 13.69 -9.49 -1.14
C ILE A 24 12.80 -8.82 -2.20
N THR A 25 13.09 -9.09 -3.46
CA THR A 25 12.30 -8.61 -4.60
C THR A 25 11.01 -9.40 -4.75
N GLU A 26 10.09 -8.92 -5.59
CA GLU A 26 8.85 -9.61 -5.92
C GLU A 26 9.12 -11.02 -6.48
N GLU A 27 10.14 -11.16 -7.33
CA GLU A 27 10.53 -12.45 -7.91
C GLU A 27 11.04 -13.42 -6.84
N ILE A 28 11.72 -12.93 -5.82
CA ILE A 28 12.18 -13.75 -4.70
C ILE A 28 10.99 -14.19 -3.85
N TRP A 29 10.03 -13.30 -3.59
CA TRP A 29 8.79 -13.68 -2.89
C TRP A 29 7.98 -14.71 -3.67
N ASP A 30 7.85 -14.53 -4.98
CA ASP A 30 7.18 -15.48 -5.88
C ASP A 30 7.87 -16.85 -5.86
N HIS A 31 9.20 -16.87 -5.81
CA HIS A 31 9.96 -18.11 -5.67
C HIS A 31 9.77 -18.76 -4.29
N LEU A 32 9.81 -17.96 -3.21
CA LEU A 32 9.58 -18.44 -1.85
C LEU A 32 8.19 -19.04 -1.69
N ASN A 33 7.15 -18.38 -2.20
CA ASN A 33 5.77 -18.87 -2.14
C ASN A 33 5.61 -20.23 -2.85
N ARG A 34 6.21 -20.37 -4.04
CA ARG A 34 6.24 -21.64 -4.79
C ARG A 34 6.96 -22.77 -4.06
N PHE A 35 7.88 -22.46 -3.15
CA PHE A 35 8.60 -23.46 -2.37
C PHE A 35 7.90 -23.78 -1.04
N VAL A 36 7.44 -22.73 -0.33
CA VAL A 36 6.86 -22.85 1.02
C VAL A 36 5.49 -23.50 0.98
N ALA A 37 4.65 -23.20 -0.02
CA ALA A 37 3.31 -23.78 -0.06
C ALA A 37 3.30 -25.31 -0.25
N PRO A 38 4.07 -25.91 -1.19
CA PRO A 38 4.19 -27.37 -1.29
C PRO A 38 4.82 -28.02 -0.05
N HIS A 39 5.86 -27.40 0.51
CA HIS A 39 6.48 -27.93 1.73
C HIS A 39 5.52 -27.86 2.93
N GLY A 40 4.70 -26.81 3.02
CA GLY A 40 3.64 -26.70 4.02
C GLY A 40 2.61 -27.82 3.92
N LEU A 41 2.27 -28.26 2.69
CA LEU A 41 1.40 -29.43 2.48
C LEU A 41 2.05 -30.73 2.94
N GLU A 42 3.34 -30.92 2.65
CA GLU A 42 4.11 -32.08 3.10
C GLU A 42 4.15 -32.17 4.64
N VAL A 43 4.39 -31.05 5.32
CA VAL A 43 4.36 -30.96 6.81
C VAL A 43 2.98 -31.32 7.36
N LEU A 44 1.91 -31.01 6.62
CA LEU A 44 0.53 -31.40 6.98
C LEU A 44 0.21 -32.86 6.60
N GLY A 45 1.15 -33.61 6.03
CA GLY A 45 0.97 -35.00 5.60
C GLY A 45 0.15 -35.14 4.31
N VAL A 46 0.05 -34.08 3.51
CA VAL A 46 -0.66 -34.07 2.23
C VAL A 46 0.34 -34.38 1.11
N ALA A 47 -0.05 -35.25 0.18
CA ALA A 47 0.79 -35.59 -0.97
C ALA A 47 1.02 -34.35 -1.87
N PRO A 48 2.23 -34.16 -2.44
CA PRO A 48 2.54 -32.99 -3.27
C PRO A 48 1.66 -32.83 -4.52
N ASP A 49 1.15 -33.93 -5.05
CA ASP A 49 0.28 -34.03 -6.23
C ASP A 49 -1.21 -34.11 -5.88
N ALA A 50 -1.56 -33.98 -4.60
CA ALA A 50 -2.95 -34.01 -4.17
C ALA A 50 -3.74 -32.87 -4.85
N PRO A 51 -4.98 -33.15 -5.29
CA PRO A 51 -5.90 -32.13 -5.76
C PRO A 51 -5.97 -30.92 -4.85
N MET A 52 -5.79 -29.72 -5.41
CA MET A 52 -5.80 -28.47 -4.67
C MET A 52 -7.00 -27.60 -5.07
N GLU A 53 -7.64 -27.03 -4.06
CA GLU A 53 -8.70 -26.05 -4.22
C GLU A 53 -8.24 -24.72 -3.62
N ALA A 54 -8.34 -23.64 -4.39
CA ALA A 54 -7.96 -22.31 -3.95
C ALA A 54 -9.15 -21.37 -3.78
N ARG A 55 -8.92 -20.32 -2.99
CA ARG A 55 -9.81 -19.19 -2.84
C ARG A 55 -9.02 -17.90 -2.91
N CYS A 56 -9.58 -16.92 -3.60
CA CYS A 56 -9.05 -15.56 -3.67
C CYS A 56 -10.02 -14.59 -2.99
N ASP A 57 -9.51 -13.84 -2.01
CA ASP A 57 -10.20 -12.75 -1.34
C ASP A 57 -9.41 -11.44 -1.48
N SER A 58 -10.09 -10.30 -1.67
CA SER A 58 -9.44 -8.98 -1.66
C SER A 58 -9.48 -8.37 -0.27
N TYR A 59 -8.33 -7.96 0.23
CA TYR A 59 -8.14 -7.19 1.45
C TYR A 59 -7.66 -5.79 1.10
N VAL A 60 -7.72 -4.88 2.07
CA VAL A 60 -7.07 -3.57 1.97
C VAL A 60 -5.97 -3.57 3.00
N VAL A 61 -4.74 -3.45 2.54
CA VAL A 61 -3.63 -3.22 3.45
C VAL A 61 -3.65 -1.74 3.77
N GLU A 62 -3.99 -1.43 5.01
CA GLU A 62 -4.00 -0.06 5.50
C GLU A 62 -2.62 0.54 5.34
N THR A 63 -2.54 1.63 4.59
CA THR A 63 -1.36 2.46 4.61
C THR A 63 -1.52 3.42 5.78
N HIS A 64 -0.44 3.66 6.53
CA HIS A 64 -0.39 4.62 7.65
C HIS A 64 -0.52 6.05 7.10
N VAL A 65 -1.70 6.37 6.60
CA VAL A 65 -2.05 7.61 5.93
C VAL A 65 -3.08 8.28 6.80
N GLU A 66 -2.60 9.22 7.60
CA GLU A 66 -3.46 10.08 8.38
C GLU A 66 -4.35 10.90 7.44
N HIS A 67 -5.64 11.03 7.78
CA HIS A 67 -6.63 11.75 6.99
C HIS A 67 -6.09 13.13 6.53
N PRO A 68 -6.13 13.46 5.23
CA PRO A 68 -5.36 14.56 4.67
C PRO A 68 -5.84 15.91 5.23
N HIS A 69 -4.95 16.58 5.96
CA HIS A 69 -4.95 18.03 6.09
C HIS A 69 -4.02 18.59 5.02
N ASP A 70 -4.56 19.12 3.92
CA ASP A 70 -3.76 19.56 2.75
C ASP A 70 -2.62 20.52 3.10
N VAL A 71 -2.81 21.37 4.11
CA VAL A 71 -1.78 22.31 4.61
C VAL A 71 -0.67 21.59 5.39
N ARG A 72 -0.96 20.47 6.06
CA ARG A 72 0.06 19.61 6.69
C ARG A 72 0.91 18.93 5.62
N LEU A 73 0.26 18.38 4.59
CA LEU A 73 0.98 17.81 3.45
C LEU A 73 1.84 18.87 2.75
N LEU A 74 1.35 20.11 2.62
CA LEU A 74 2.14 21.22 2.10
C LEU A 74 3.38 21.51 2.94
N ARG A 75 3.24 21.56 4.28
CA ARG A 75 4.38 21.67 5.22
C ARG A 75 5.40 20.56 4.95
N ASP A 76 4.94 19.33 4.91
CA ASP A 76 5.80 18.16 4.78
C ASP A 76 6.52 18.15 3.41
N ARG A 77 5.85 18.52 2.32
CA ARG A 77 6.46 18.66 0.98
C ARG A 77 7.58 19.71 0.98
N VAL A 78 7.35 20.88 1.58
CA VAL A 78 8.39 21.92 1.68
C VAL A 78 9.57 21.45 2.51
N LEU A 79 9.32 20.83 3.66
CA LEU A 79 10.37 20.33 4.53
C LEU A 79 11.19 19.23 3.84
N ASN A 80 10.55 18.34 3.07
CA ASN A 80 11.23 17.33 2.29
C ASN A 80 12.13 17.93 1.21
N SER A 81 11.60 18.84 0.37
CA SER A 81 12.38 19.52 -0.68
C SER A 81 13.57 20.28 -0.07
N PHE A 82 13.35 20.98 1.03
CA PHE A 82 14.38 21.71 1.75
C PHE A 82 15.47 20.79 2.32
N THR A 83 15.07 19.67 2.93
CA THR A 83 16.00 18.70 3.50
C THR A 83 16.86 18.05 2.42
N LEU A 84 16.26 17.67 1.29
CA LEU A 84 16.98 17.16 0.13
C LEU A 84 17.95 18.20 -0.42
N ALA A 85 17.55 19.47 -0.47
CA ALA A 85 18.40 20.54 -0.99
C ALA A 85 19.61 20.82 -0.08
N CYS A 86 19.41 20.74 1.24
CA CYS A 86 20.52 20.82 2.20
C CYS A 86 21.50 19.66 2.01
N LYS A 87 21.00 18.44 1.89
CA LYS A 87 21.84 17.24 1.69
C LYS A 87 22.62 17.31 0.37
N ALA A 88 21.98 17.76 -0.72
CA ALA A 88 22.64 17.94 -1.99
C ALA A 88 23.73 19.04 -1.93
N TRP A 89 23.44 20.14 -1.25
CA TRP A 89 24.42 21.22 -1.04
C TRP A 89 25.65 20.75 -0.27
N GLU A 90 25.45 19.98 0.80
CA GLU A 90 26.52 19.40 1.62
C GLU A 90 27.30 18.32 0.83
N ALA A 91 26.61 17.45 0.09
CA ALA A 91 27.23 16.35 -0.65
C ALA A 91 28.10 16.79 -1.84
N HIS A 92 27.78 17.93 -2.45
CA HIS A 92 28.50 18.48 -3.62
C HIS A 92 29.36 19.70 -3.29
N ASP A 93 29.53 20.01 -2.00
CA ASP A 93 30.30 21.16 -1.51
C ASP A 93 30.02 22.45 -2.30
N LEU A 94 28.74 22.75 -2.51
CA LEU A 94 28.33 23.88 -3.35
C LEU A 94 28.80 25.23 -2.77
N GLY A 95 29.19 25.27 -1.49
CA GLY A 95 29.82 26.43 -0.86
C GLY A 95 31.12 26.85 -1.54
N SER A 96 31.94 25.90 -1.98
CA SER A 96 33.18 26.16 -2.74
C SER A 96 32.92 26.77 -4.12
N TYR A 97 31.70 26.60 -4.63
CA TYR A 97 31.23 27.20 -5.89
C TYR A 97 30.46 28.51 -5.68
N GLY A 98 30.54 29.11 -4.49
CA GLY A 98 29.93 30.40 -4.19
C GLY A 98 28.42 30.35 -3.92
N VAL A 99 27.83 29.15 -3.80
CA VAL A 99 26.41 28.99 -3.46
C VAL A 99 26.26 29.14 -1.94
N PRO A 100 25.56 30.17 -1.43
CA PRO A 100 25.43 30.38 -0.01
C PRO A 100 24.76 29.18 0.68
N GLY A 101 25.44 28.64 1.69
CA GLY A 101 24.93 27.52 2.45
C GLY A 101 23.80 27.86 3.42
N TRP A 102 23.31 26.82 4.10
CA TRP A 102 22.17 26.90 5.00
C TRP A 102 22.58 27.14 6.45
N ARG A 103 23.20 28.30 6.72
CA ARG A 103 23.71 28.67 8.06
C ARG A 103 22.70 28.52 9.20
N GLN A 104 21.40 28.58 8.89
CA GLN A 104 20.32 28.48 9.87
C GLN A 104 19.28 27.40 9.50
N LYS A 105 19.71 26.24 8.98
CA LYS A 105 18.79 25.15 8.55
C LYS A 105 17.73 24.79 9.59
N THR A 106 18.12 24.66 10.86
CA THR A 106 17.22 24.34 11.98
C THR A 106 16.17 25.43 12.19
N HIS A 107 16.57 26.69 12.20
CA HIS A 107 15.65 27.82 12.34
C HIS A 107 14.66 27.89 11.17
N LEU A 108 15.11 27.62 9.95
CA LEU A 108 14.25 27.62 8.76
C LEU A 108 13.20 26.51 8.80
N ILE A 109 13.57 25.31 9.26
CA ILE A 109 12.63 24.21 9.50
C ILE A 109 11.63 24.59 10.59
N ILE A 110 12.11 25.11 11.74
CA ILE A 110 11.25 25.56 12.84
C ILE A 110 10.28 26.65 12.35
N THR A 111 10.73 27.59 11.52
CA THR A 111 9.88 28.66 10.98
C THR A 111 8.71 28.08 10.17
N VAL A 112 8.97 27.11 9.30
CA VAL A 112 7.93 26.42 8.51
C VAL A 112 6.98 25.64 9.41
N THR A 113 7.51 24.91 10.39
CA THR A 113 6.70 24.17 11.36
C THR A 113 5.81 25.09 12.18
N ASN A 114 6.34 26.21 12.69
CA ASN A 114 5.58 27.19 13.45
C ASN A 114 4.50 27.86 12.60
N GLY A 115 4.80 28.21 11.35
CA GLY A 115 3.79 28.74 10.42
C GLY A 115 2.60 27.79 10.25
N TYR A 116 2.87 26.49 10.14
CA TYR A 116 1.81 25.48 10.12
C TYR A 116 1.03 25.40 11.44
N LEU A 117 1.72 25.38 12.59
CA LEU A 117 1.09 25.30 13.91
C LEU A 117 0.19 26.52 14.19
N THR A 118 0.59 27.72 13.76
CA THR A 118 -0.24 28.93 13.84
C THR A 118 -1.57 28.71 13.12
N ILE A 119 -1.54 28.15 11.91
CA ILE A 119 -2.77 27.85 11.15
C ILE A 119 -3.60 26.76 11.86
N GLN A 120 -2.97 25.74 12.43
CA GLN A 120 -3.67 24.67 13.13
C GLN A 120 -4.37 25.18 14.40
N SER A 121 -3.73 26.09 15.13
CA SER A 121 -4.27 26.68 16.35
C SER A 121 -5.41 27.68 16.11
N ALA A 122 -5.57 28.17 14.87
CA ALA A 122 -6.64 29.08 14.50
C ALA A 122 -8.01 28.36 14.59
N LYS A 123 -8.78 28.68 15.65
CA LYS A 123 -10.09 28.08 15.97
C LYS A 123 -11.10 28.09 14.81
N LYS A 124 -10.92 28.97 13.82
CA LYS A 124 -11.69 29.00 12.57
C LYS A 124 -10.78 29.34 11.39
N ARG A 125 -10.15 28.34 10.77
CA ARG A 125 -9.27 28.48 9.58
C ARG A 125 -9.91 29.30 8.44
N ALA A 126 -11.22 29.14 8.24
CA ALA A 126 -12.00 29.87 7.24
C ALA A 126 -12.17 31.38 7.53
N LYS A 127 -11.89 31.83 8.75
CA LYS A 127 -11.94 33.25 9.14
C LYS A 127 -10.59 33.96 9.04
N HIS A 128 -9.52 33.23 8.73
CA HIS A 128 -8.15 33.76 8.67
C HIS A 128 -7.43 33.30 7.39
N PRO A 129 -7.94 33.64 6.19
CA PRO A 129 -7.27 33.31 4.92
C PRO A 129 -5.86 33.91 4.82
N GLU A 130 -5.61 35.03 5.48
CA GLU A 130 -4.31 35.72 5.56
C GLU A 130 -3.20 34.82 6.13
N LEU A 131 -3.50 34.03 7.17
CA LEU A 131 -2.52 33.11 7.78
C LEU A 131 -2.10 32.01 6.80
N VAL A 132 -3.01 31.59 5.91
CA VAL A 132 -2.70 30.60 4.89
C VAL A 132 -1.88 31.21 3.75
N LEU A 133 -2.17 32.46 3.37
CA LEU A 133 -1.37 33.22 2.39
C LEU A 133 0.05 33.49 2.88
N ASP A 134 0.21 33.86 4.16
CA ASP A 134 1.51 34.07 4.78
C ASP A 134 2.32 32.77 4.78
N PHE A 135 1.67 31.66 5.10
CA PHE A 135 2.30 30.34 5.04
C PHE A 135 2.67 29.93 3.61
N PHE A 136 1.82 30.22 2.62
CA PHE A 136 2.17 29.98 1.20
C PHE A 136 3.39 30.78 0.78
N SER A 137 3.44 32.07 1.16
CA SER A 137 4.57 32.95 0.89
C SER A 137 5.86 32.42 1.53
N LEU A 138 5.76 31.94 2.77
CA LEU A 138 6.85 31.27 3.48
C LEU A 138 7.32 30.01 2.72
N CYS A 139 6.40 29.13 2.33
CA CYS A 139 6.67 27.92 1.56
C CYS A 139 7.38 28.22 0.23
N TYR A 140 6.86 29.18 -0.56
CA TYR A 140 7.47 29.60 -1.82
C TYR A 140 8.90 30.12 -1.63
N THR A 141 9.13 30.91 -0.59
CA THR A 141 10.47 31.44 -0.28
C THR A 141 11.47 30.30 -0.02
N ARG A 142 11.04 29.19 0.58
CA ARG A 142 11.91 28.01 0.81
C ARG A 142 12.16 27.24 -0.48
N ILE A 143 11.12 27.06 -1.29
CA ILE A 143 11.22 26.31 -2.55
C ILE A 143 12.07 27.05 -3.59
N ARG A 144 12.00 28.38 -3.66
CA ARG A 144 12.88 29.18 -4.54
C ARG A 144 14.36 28.91 -4.27
N LYS A 145 14.76 28.81 -3.00
CA LYS A 145 16.13 28.47 -2.64
C LYS A 145 16.50 27.02 -2.99
N CYS A 146 15.53 26.09 -2.91
CA CYS A 146 15.75 24.71 -3.38
C CYS A 146 16.00 24.68 -4.89
N VAL A 147 15.28 25.51 -5.66
CA VAL A 147 15.47 25.68 -7.11
C VAL A 147 16.84 26.28 -7.40
N GLU A 148 17.29 27.30 -6.67
CA GLU A 148 18.66 27.87 -6.80
C GLU A 148 19.74 26.79 -6.64
N ILE A 149 19.60 25.91 -5.65
CA ILE A 149 20.51 24.77 -5.45
C ILE A 149 20.41 23.76 -6.56
N LEU A 150 19.21 23.44 -7.04
CA LEU A 150 19.04 22.56 -8.18
C LEU A 150 19.77 23.10 -9.42
N HIS A 151 19.67 24.41 -9.68
CA HIS A 151 20.39 25.04 -10.78
C HIS A 151 21.90 24.99 -10.60
N ALA A 152 22.40 25.32 -9.41
CA ALA A 152 23.83 25.25 -9.14
C ALA A 152 24.36 23.81 -9.24
N LEU A 153 23.61 22.85 -8.73
CA LEU A 153 23.94 21.43 -8.80
C LEU A 153 24.03 20.96 -10.26
N ARG A 154 23.10 21.36 -11.12
CA ARG A 154 23.16 21.05 -12.57
C ARG A 154 24.42 21.57 -13.26
N VAL A 155 25.00 22.66 -12.75
CA VAL A 155 26.25 23.23 -13.28
C VAL A 155 27.47 22.49 -12.74
N VAL A 156 27.47 22.17 -11.43
CA VAL A 156 28.60 21.52 -10.76
C VAL A 156 28.70 20.02 -11.08
N ASP A 157 27.57 19.32 -11.05
CA ASP A 157 27.46 17.89 -11.37
C ASP A 157 26.09 17.58 -12.04
N PRO A 158 26.00 17.68 -13.37
CA PRO A 158 24.77 17.41 -14.11
C PRO A 158 24.31 15.94 -14.06
N THR A 159 25.17 15.01 -13.62
CA THR A 159 24.85 13.58 -13.52
C THR A 159 24.39 13.15 -12.13
N SER A 160 24.34 14.09 -11.19
CA SER A 160 23.98 13.81 -9.80
C SER A 160 22.57 13.24 -9.67
N VAL A 161 22.46 12.11 -8.97
CA VAL A 161 21.17 11.49 -8.59
C VAL A 161 20.30 12.41 -7.70
N TRP A 162 20.89 13.47 -7.14
CA TRP A 162 20.15 14.46 -6.35
C TRP A 162 19.29 15.39 -7.22
N ILE A 163 19.63 15.58 -8.50
CA ILE A 163 18.86 16.41 -9.43
C ILE A 163 17.44 15.86 -9.59
N SER A 164 17.30 14.58 -9.98
CA SER A 164 15.99 13.95 -10.18
C SER A 164 15.17 13.88 -8.89
N ARG A 165 15.83 13.64 -7.74
CA ARG A 165 15.19 13.65 -6.41
C ARG A 165 14.64 15.02 -6.05
N LEU A 166 15.42 16.08 -6.29
CA LEU A 166 15.01 17.45 -6.02
C LEU A 166 13.91 17.93 -6.96
N GLU A 167 14.00 17.61 -8.25
CA GLU A 167 12.96 17.89 -9.24
C GLU A 167 11.63 17.28 -8.83
N LYS A 168 11.62 15.98 -8.52
CA LYS A 168 10.42 15.27 -8.06
C LYS A 168 9.84 15.90 -6.80
N ALA A 169 10.69 16.27 -5.83
CA ALA A 169 10.22 16.90 -4.59
C ALA A 169 9.63 18.31 -4.83
N ILE A 170 10.25 19.11 -5.70
CA ILE A 170 9.77 20.45 -6.07
C ILE A 170 8.46 20.35 -6.87
N GLU A 171 8.35 19.40 -7.80
CA GLU A 171 7.13 19.13 -8.55
C GLU A 171 5.98 18.75 -7.61
N GLN A 172 6.22 17.80 -6.69
CA GLN A 172 5.22 17.39 -5.70
C GLN A 172 4.77 18.55 -4.80
N PHE A 173 5.69 19.46 -4.44
CA PHE A 173 5.33 20.70 -3.76
C PHE A 173 4.40 21.58 -4.61
N HIS A 174 4.73 21.79 -5.88
CA HIS A 174 3.91 22.62 -6.79
C HIS A 174 2.52 22.03 -7.01
N THR A 175 2.39 20.71 -7.12
CA THR A 175 1.10 20.04 -7.18
C THR A 175 0.32 20.26 -5.89
N GLN A 176 0.96 20.06 -4.73
CA GLN A 176 0.29 20.23 -3.44
C GLN A 176 -0.19 21.67 -3.20
N ILE A 177 0.63 22.67 -3.50
CA ILE A 177 0.25 24.07 -3.27
C ILE A 177 -0.89 24.52 -4.19
N LYS A 178 -0.96 24.02 -5.43
CA LYS A 178 -2.10 24.25 -6.34
C LYS A 178 -3.39 23.66 -5.78
N LEU A 179 -3.34 22.45 -5.25
CA LEU A 179 -4.49 21.82 -4.59
C LEU A 179 -4.94 22.63 -3.36
N VAL A 180 -4.00 23.04 -2.51
CA VAL A 180 -4.34 23.84 -1.32
C VAL A 180 -4.91 25.21 -1.72
N HIS A 181 -4.38 25.84 -2.77
CA HIS A 181 -4.90 27.10 -3.31
C HIS A 181 -6.35 26.96 -3.78
N ARG A 182 -6.64 25.99 -4.66
CA ARG A 182 -8.00 25.70 -5.15
C ARG A 182 -8.99 25.45 -4.01
N ARG A 183 -8.58 24.70 -2.99
CA ARG A 183 -9.46 24.42 -1.84
C ARG A 183 -9.69 25.62 -0.93
N VAL A 184 -8.65 26.38 -0.60
CA VAL A 184 -8.72 27.44 0.41
C VAL A 184 -9.22 28.75 -0.18
N MET A 185 -8.76 29.12 -1.39
CA MET A 185 -9.08 30.40 -2.03
C MET A 185 -10.34 30.32 -2.89
N GLU A 186 -10.51 29.22 -3.64
CA GLU A 186 -11.62 29.07 -4.58
C GLU A 186 -12.80 28.27 -3.97
N GLY A 187 -12.62 27.72 -2.76
CA GLY A 187 -13.64 26.91 -2.09
C GLY A 187 -13.95 25.60 -2.81
N GLU A 188 -13.09 25.18 -3.74
CA GLU A 188 -13.34 24.03 -4.61
C GLU A 188 -13.27 22.72 -3.84
N LYS A 189 -14.21 21.81 -4.15
CA LYS A 189 -14.17 20.43 -3.65
C LYS A 189 -13.34 19.55 -4.59
N ILE A 190 -12.07 19.38 -4.25
CA ILE A 190 -11.11 18.57 -5.02
C ILE A 190 -11.62 17.12 -5.18
N PRO A 191 -11.71 16.59 -6.42
CA PRO A 191 -12.01 15.19 -6.68
C PRO A 191 -11.04 14.24 -5.97
N ASN A 192 -11.52 13.08 -5.51
CA ASN A 192 -10.69 12.15 -4.73
C ASN A 192 -9.48 11.62 -5.53
N ALA A 193 -9.61 11.49 -6.85
CA ALA A 193 -8.53 11.06 -7.74
C ALA A 193 -7.35 12.06 -7.78
N GLU A 194 -7.59 13.33 -7.48
CA GLU A 194 -6.56 14.39 -7.48
C GLU A 194 -5.88 14.56 -6.11
N LYS A 195 -6.39 13.88 -5.06
CA LYS A 195 -5.84 14.01 -3.71
C LYS A 195 -4.59 13.14 -3.56
N LEU A 196 -3.44 13.79 -3.44
CA LEU A 196 -2.23 13.14 -2.97
C LEU A 196 -2.35 12.90 -1.46
N LEU A 197 -2.40 11.64 -1.04
CA LEU A 197 -2.67 11.29 0.36
C LEU A 197 -1.41 11.15 1.22
N SER A 198 -0.25 10.85 0.62
CA SER A 198 0.99 10.64 1.36
C SER A 198 2.20 11.23 0.68
N LEU A 199 3.17 11.68 1.48
CA LEU A 199 4.48 12.11 1.00
C LEU A 199 5.33 10.95 0.48
N HIS A 200 5.21 9.81 1.15
CA HIS A 200 6.13 8.69 1.06
C HIS A 200 5.47 7.42 0.53
N ALA A 201 4.14 7.43 0.31
CA ALA A 201 3.43 6.29 -0.26
C ALA A 201 2.99 6.51 -1.69
N GLU A 202 3.44 5.61 -2.56
CA GLU A 202 2.83 5.26 -3.85
C GLU A 202 1.34 4.93 -3.66
N PRO A 203 0.51 5.03 -4.73
CA PRO A 203 -0.85 5.56 -4.65
C PRO A 203 -1.72 4.81 -3.64
N THR A 204 -1.86 5.39 -2.44
CA THR A 204 -2.88 4.97 -1.48
C THR A 204 -4.24 5.24 -2.08
N ARG A 205 -5.11 4.23 -2.13
CA ARG A 205 -6.43 4.34 -2.71
C ARG A 205 -7.47 4.60 -1.64
N TRP A 206 -8.47 5.40 -2.01
CA TRP A 206 -9.63 5.67 -1.18
C TRP A 206 -10.66 4.58 -1.45
N ILE A 207 -10.70 3.55 -0.59
CA ILE A 207 -11.54 2.37 -0.82
C ILE A 207 -12.77 2.44 0.07
N ARG A 208 -13.94 2.20 -0.53
CA ARG A 208 -15.22 2.06 0.18
C ARG A 208 -15.65 0.60 0.12
N LYS A 209 -15.22 -0.21 1.09
CA LYS A 209 -15.69 -1.60 1.22
C LYS A 209 -16.88 -1.69 2.19
N GLY A 210 -17.75 -2.68 1.98
CA GLY A 210 -18.87 -2.99 2.88
C GLY A 210 -20.26 -2.46 2.50
N LYS A 211 -21.28 -3.09 3.10
CA LYS A 211 -22.71 -2.74 3.00
C LYS A 211 -23.21 -1.89 4.18
N SER A 212 -22.36 -1.64 5.17
CA SER A 212 -22.68 -0.90 6.39
C SER A 212 -22.80 0.60 6.10
N MET A 213 -23.72 1.30 6.77
CA MET A 213 -23.88 2.75 6.67
C MET A 213 -23.62 3.38 8.05
N PRO A 214 -22.74 4.39 8.17
CA PRO A 214 -21.83 4.92 7.13
C PRO A 214 -20.73 3.91 6.75
N LYS A 215 -20.39 3.83 5.47
CA LYS A 215 -19.30 2.95 4.99
C LYS A 215 -17.97 3.44 5.57
N GLU A 216 -17.30 2.58 6.32
CA GLU A 216 -15.93 2.83 6.74
C GLU A 216 -15.06 3.00 5.48
N VAL A 217 -14.29 4.08 5.48
CA VAL A 217 -13.32 4.38 4.44
C VAL A 217 -12.04 3.71 4.88
N GLU A 218 -11.57 2.76 4.09
CA GLU A 218 -10.26 2.15 4.27
C GLU A 218 -9.27 2.90 3.36
N LEU A 219 -8.21 3.45 3.96
CA LEU A 219 -7.10 4.08 3.24
C LEU A 219 -6.00 3.05 3.09
N GLY A 220 -5.76 2.59 1.86
CA GLY A 220 -4.77 1.55 1.67
C GLY A 220 -4.58 1.11 0.23
N VAL A 221 -3.84 0.04 0.07
CA VAL A 221 -3.65 -0.64 -1.22
C VAL A 221 -4.42 -1.95 -1.19
N PRO A 222 -5.32 -2.21 -2.15
CA PRO A 222 -6.00 -3.49 -2.25
C PRO A 222 -5.00 -4.60 -2.61
N VAL A 223 -5.10 -5.71 -1.89
CA VAL A 223 -4.28 -6.91 -2.12
C VAL A 223 -5.21 -8.10 -2.25
N ALA A 224 -5.08 -8.85 -3.34
CA ALA A 224 -5.74 -10.13 -3.50
C ALA A 224 -4.87 -11.21 -2.85
N VAL A 225 -5.43 -11.98 -1.92
CA VAL A 225 -4.71 -13.06 -1.24
C VAL A 225 -5.31 -14.38 -1.68
N ILE A 226 -4.45 -15.31 -2.09
CA ILE A 226 -4.83 -16.64 -2.57
C ILE A 226 -4.48 -17.64 -1.46
N GLU A 227 -5.48 -18.35 -0.95
CA GLU A 227 -5.34 -19.42 0.05
C GLU A 227 -5.84 -20.75 -0.49
N ASN A 228 -5.26 -21.87 -0.05
CA ASN A 228 -5.78 -23.20 -0.37
C ASN A 228 -6.79 -23.71 0.67
N GLN A 229 -7.36 -24.91 0.44
CA GLN A 229 -8.29 -25.57 1.35
C GLN A 229 -7.72 -25.83 2.77
N HIS A 230 -6.38 -25.84 2.90
CA HIS A 230 -5.66 -26.03 4.16
C HIS A 230 -5.27 -24.71 4.86
N ARG A 231 -5.72 -23.55 4.35
CA ARG A 231 -5.37 -22.20 4.86
C ARG A 231 -3.91 -21.80 4.68
N LEU A 232 -3.19 -22.47 3.78
CA LEU A 232 -1.87 -22.02 3.34
C LEU A 232 -2.04 -20.90 2.32
N ILE A 233 -1.28 -19.82 2.49
CA ILE A 233 -1.21 -18.73 1.51
C ILE A 233 -0.37 -19.22 0.34
N LEU A 234 -0.97 -19.31 -0.84
CA LEU A 234 -0.30 -19.66 -2.09
C LEU A 234 0.43 -18.47 -2.69
N GLY A 235 -0.06 -17.25 -2.42
CA GLY A 235 0.54 -15.99 -2.84
C GLY A 235 -0.42 -14.82 -2.68
N TRP A 236 -0.01 -13.66 -3.18
CA TRP A 236 -0.82 -12.45 -3.20
C TRP A 236 -0.52 -11.61 -4.43
N GLU A 237 -1.49 -10.79 -4.84
CA GLU A 237 -1.32 -9.80 -5.91
C GLU A 237 -1.66 -8.41 -5.38
N ILE A 238 -0.73 -7.47 -5.56
CA ILE A 238 -0.95 -6.07 -5.21
C ILE A 238 -1.67 -5.38 -6.36
N MET A 239 -2.82 -4.80 -6.07
CA MET A 239 -3.59 -4.04 -7.06
C MET A 239 -3.26 -2.56 -6.89
N TRP A 240 -2.50 -1.98 -7.81
CA TRP A 240 -2.16 -0.56 -7.78
C TRP A 240 -3.20 0.29 -8.49
N THR A 241 -3.59 -0.15 -9.69
CA THR A 241 -4.61 0.53 -10.51
C THR A 241 -5.82 -0.36 -10.76
N GLU A 242 -5.63 -1.67 -10.61
CA GLU A 242 -6.54 -2.73 -10.96
C GLU A 242 -7.68 -2.83 -9.93
N SER A 243 -8.83 -3.28 -10.39
CA SER A 243 -9.96 -3.71 -9.55
C SER A 243 -10.02 -5.23 -9.44
N ASP A 244 -10.81 -5.73 -8.49
CA ASP A 244 -11.03 -7.18 -8.31
C ASP A 244 -11.41 -7.89 -9.64
N VAL A 245 -12.21 -7.24 -10.49
CA VAL A 245 -12.60 -7.79 -11.81
C VAL A 245 -11.42 -7.93 -12.75
N ASP A 246 -10.52 -6.95 -12.77
CA ASP A 246 -9.38 -6.92 -13.69
C ASP A 246 -8.35 -8.02 -13.32
N MET A 247 -8.24 -8.34 -12.03
CA MET A 247 -7.30 -9.35 -11.52
C MET A 247 -7.76 -10.79 -11.68
N THR A 248 -9.01 -11.02 -12.07
CA THR A 248 -9.57 -12.38 -12.06
C THR A 248 -8.84 -13.32 -13.03
N VAL A 249 -8.65 -12.89 -14.29
CA VAL A 249 -7.95 -13.71 -15.29
C VAL A 249 -6.45 -13.83 -14.97
N PRO A 250 -5.71 -12.74 -14.66
CA PRO A 250 -4.31 -12.83 -14.26
C PRO A 250 -4.04 -13.80 -13.10
N ILE A 251 -4.90 -13.79 -12.07
CA ILE A 251 -4.77 -14.69 -10.92
C ILE A 251 -4.97 -16.14 -11.36
N VAL A 252 -6.03 -16.46 -12.11
CA VAL A 252 -6.24 -17.85 -12.52
C VAL A 252 -5.06 -18.36 -13.34
N ASP A 253 -4.57 -17.55 -14.28
CA ASP A 253 -3.47 -17.91 -15.17
C ASP A 253 -2.17 -18.17 -14.38
N LYS A 254 -1.77 -17.21 -13.53
CA LYS A 254 -0.55 -17.29 -12.73
C LYS A 254 -0.55 -18.50 -11.79
N TYR A 255 -1.63 -18.70 -11.03
CA TYR A 255 -1.68 -19.75 -10.02
C TYR A 255 -1.94 -21.14 -10.61
N THR A 256 -2.56 -21.24 -11.80
CA THR A 256 -2.66 -22.51 -12.54
C THR A 256 -1.29 -22.94 -13.09
N GLU A 257 -0.50 -21.98 -13.57
CA GLU A 257 0.87 -22.25 -14.03
C GLU A 257 1.77 -22.70 -12.87
N TRP A 258 1.69 -22.03 -11.73
CA TRP A 258 2.52 -22.33 -10.57
C TRP A 258 2.14 -23.62 -9.86
N PHE A 259 0.85 -23.95 -9.85
CA PHE A 259 0.33 -25.11 -9.16
C PHE A 259 -0.51 -25.98 -10.11
N PRO A 260 0.14 -26.89 -10.87
CA PRO A 260 -0.56 -27.76 -11.83
C PRO A 260 -1.62 -28.68 -11.20
N SER A 261 -1.56 -28.94 -9.89
CA SER A 261 -2.56 -29.71 -9.13
C SER A 261 -3.80 -28.89 -8.74
N LEU A 262 -3.87 -27.60 -9.09
CA LEU A 262 -5.00 -26.73 -8.83
C LEU A 262 -6.22 -27.14 -9.67
N GLU A 263 -7.21 -27.77 -9.05
CA GLU A 263 -8.43 -28.21 -9.72
C GLU A 263 -9.51 -27.13 -9.77
N SER A 264 -9.59 -26.30 -8.71
CA SER A 264 -10.61 -25.26 -8.63
C SER A 264 -10.12 -24.01 -7.93
N ILE A 265 -10.67 -22.87 -8.32
CA ILE A 265 -10.43 -21.59 -7.67
C ILE A 265 -11.74 -20.81 -7.51
N SER A 266 -12.00 -20.35 -6.30
CA SER A 266 -13.21 -19.61 -5.94
C SER A 266 -12.93 -18.14 -5.64
N PHE A 267 -13.84 -17.28 -6.08
CA PHE A 267 -13.75 -15.83 -5.88
C PHE A 267 -15.02 -15.27 -5.22
N ASP A 268 -14.91 -14.09 -4.60
CA ASP A 268 -16.08 -13.33 -4.17
C ASP A 268 -16.79 -12.66 -5.38
N ARG A 269 -18.03 -12.21 -5.17
CA ARG A 269 -18.88 -11.56 -6.18
C ARG A 269 -18.24 -10.33 -6.83
N GLY A 270 -17.25 -9.71 -6.16
CA GLY A 270 -16.51 -8.56 -6.67
C GLY A 270 -15.70 -8.85 -7.94
N TYR A 271 -15.28 -10.10 -8.14
CA TYR A 271 -14.41 -10.55 -9.23
C TYR A 271 -15.18 -10.96 -10.50
N GLY A 272 -16.49 -11.19 -10.40
CA GLY A 272 -17.29 -11.73 -11.49
C GLY A 272 -17.61 -10.71 -12.59
N SER A 273 -17.26 -11.02 -13.84
CA SER A 273 -17.76 -10.37 -15.06
C SER A 273 -18.06 -11.40 -16.15
N VAL A 274 -18.92 -11.05 -17.12
CA VAL A 274 -19.23 -11.93 -18.27
C VAL A 274 -17.98 -12.21 -19.12
N PRO A 275 -17.13 -11.21 -19.46
CA PRO A 275 -15.89 -11.46 -20.20
C PRO A 275 -14.92 -12.39 -19.47
N ASN A 276 -14.78 -12.24 -18.15
CA ASN A 276 -13.93 -13.12 -17.33
C ASN A 276 -14.44 -14.56 -17.38
N PHE A 277 -15.75 -14.75 -17.30
CA PHE A 277 -16.35 -16.08 -17.35
C PHE A 277 -16.09 -16.78 -18.70
N GLU A 278 -16.27 -16.07 -19.82
CA GLU A 278 -16.02 -16.62 -21.17
C GLU A 278 -14.53 -16.97 -21.35
N THR A 279 -13.64 -16.10 -20.88
CA THR A 279 -12.19 -16.29 -20.99
C THR A 279 -11.70 -17.46 -20.14
N LEU A 280 -12.31 -17.68 -18.98
CA LEU A 280 -11.89 -18.71 -18.02
C LEU A 280 -12.56 -20.07 -18.26
N SER A 281 -13.66 -20.12 -19.01
CA SER A 281 -14.36 -21.38 -19.33
C SER A 281 -13.52 -22.33 -20.19
N SER A 282 -12.51 -21.82 -20.89
CA SER A 282 -11.56 -22.61 -21.68
C SER A 282 -10.36 -23.10 -20.87
N ARG A 283 -10.20 -22.65 -19.63
CA ARG A 283 -9.09 -23.08 -18.76
C ARG A 283 -9.44 -24.43 -18.15
N GLY A 284 -8.46 -25.33 -18.07
CA GLY A 284 -8.62 -26.67 -17.48
C GLY A 284 -8.85 -26.70 -15.96
N VAL A 285 -9.14 -25.55 -15.35
CA VAL A 285 -9.37 -25.35 -13.92
C VAL A 285 -10.80 -24.90 -13.71
N GLN A 286 -11.48 -25.48 -12.71
CA GLN A 286 -12.85 -25.09 -12.37
C GLN A 286 -12.86 -23.73 -11.66
N VAL A 287 -13.20 -22.67 -12.41
CA VAL A 287 -13.33 -21.32 -11.87
C VAL A 287 -14.74 -21.07 -11.36
N ILE A 288 -14.87 -20.74 -10.07
CA ILE A 288 -16.14 -20.41 -9.42
C ILE A 288 -16.25 -18.89 -9.27
N LEU A 289 -17.01 -18.26 -10.18
CA LEU A 289 -17.28 -16.82 -10.21
C LEU A 289 -18.75 -16.50 -9.92
N PRO A 290 -19.11 -16.12 -8.68
CA PRO A 290 -20.48 -15.76 -8.35
C PRO A 290 -20.92 -14.50 -9.08
N LYS A 291 -22.12 -14.53 -9.68
CA LYS A 291 -22.68 -13.38 -10.38
C LYS A 291 -23.08 -12.26 -9.41
N LYS A 292 -22.78 -11.02 -9.80
CA LYS A 292 -23.27 -9.82 -9.14
C LYS A 292 -24.75 -9.58 -9.50
N GLY A 293 -25.66 -9.66 -8.53
CA GLY A 293 -27.09 -9.37 -8.71
C GLY A 293 -28.02 -10.60 -8.66
N TYR A 294 -29.14 -10.54 -9.38
CA TYR A 294 -30.17 -11.60 -9.42
C TYR A 294 -29.69 -12.81 -10.23
N LYS A 295 -30.01 -14.02 -9.75
CA LYS A 295 -29.50 -15.30 -10.27
C LYS A 295 -30.60 -16.12 -10.90
N ASN A 296 -30.33 -16.71 -12.06
CA ASN A 296 -31.19 -17.73 -12.65
C ASN A 296 -30.97 -19.11 -11.98
N LYS A 297 -31.77 -20.13 -12.33
CA LYS A 297 -31.70 -21.47 -11.71
C LYS A 297 -30.38 -22.20 -12.03
N GLU A 298 -29.85 -22.04 -13.22
CA GLU A 298 -28.59 -22.68 -13.66
C GLU A 298 -27.36 -22.05 -13.01
N GLU A 299 -27.36 -20.73 -12.84
CA GLU A 299 -26.34 -19.96 -12.13
C GLU A 299 -26.35 -20.36 -10.65
N ARG A 300 -27.52 -20.60 -10.04
CA ARG A 300 -27.59 -21.15 -8.68
C ARG A 300 -27.02 -22.56 -8.58
N ALA A 301 -27.32 -23.44 -9.54
CA ALA A 301 -26.82 -24.81 -9.55
C ALA A 301 -25.29 -24.88 -9.72
N ARG A 302 -24.73 -24.05 -10.61
CA ARG A 302 -23.28 -23.87 -10.80
C ARG A 302 -22.61 -23.23 -9.60
N GLU A 303 -23.30 -22.33 -8.93
CA GLU A 303 -22.80 -21.77 -7.68
C GLU A 303 -22.81 -22.78 -6.53
N SER A 304 -23.74 -23.73 -6.51
CA SER A 304 -23.84 -24.75 -5.47
C SER A 304 -22.88 -25.94 -5.63
N THR A 305 -22.20 -26.09 -6.77
CA THR A 305 -21.15 -27.12 -6.91
C THR A 305 -19.93 -26.86 -6.02
N CYS A 306 -19.82 -25.67 -5.41
CA CYS A 306 -18.84 -25.36 -4.35
C CYS A 306 -19.13 -26.03 -2.99
N ASP A 307 -20.23 -26.80 -2.87
CA ASP A 307 -20.61 -27.54 -1.66
C ASP A 307 -20.26 -29.03 -1.76
N ARG A 308 -19.35 -29.41 -2.66
CA ARG A 308 -18.89 -30.79 -2.89
C ARG A 308 -17.93 -31.24 -1.78
N ASN A 309 -18.39 -31.22 -0.52
CA ASN A 309 -17.85 -31.92 0.66
C ASN A 309 -18.67 -31.65 1.94
N GLY A 310 -19.90 -31.11 1.85
CA GLY A 310 -20.75 -30.82 3.02
C GLY A 310 -20.29 -29.61 3.85
N VAL A 311 -19.11 -29.05 3.57
CA VAL A 311 -18.65 -27.74 4.05
C VAL A 311 -18.64 -26.80 2.86
N SER A 312 -19.57 -25.85 2.85
CA SER A 312 -19.54 -24.79 1.85
C SER A 312 -18.23 -24.03 2.02
N MET A 313 -17.38 -23.94 1.00
CA MET A 313 -16.23 -23.03 1.03
C MET A 313 -16.67 -21.56 1.28
N ARG A 314 -17.96 -21.25 1.07
CA ARG A 314 -18.60 -19.99 1.49
C ARG A 314 -18.86 -19.88 3.00
N ARG A 315 -19.16 -21.00 3.68
CA ARG A 315 -19.55 -21.07 5.11
C ARG A 315 -18.36 -21.17 6.07
N LEU A 316 -17.13 -21.31 5.59
CA LEU A 316 -15.94 -21.13 6.42
C LEU A 316 -15.59 -19.64 6.65
N ASN A 317 -16.60 -18.78 6.55
CA ASN A 317 -16.54 -17.37 6.90
C ASN A 317 -17.45 -17.13 8.12
N PRO A 318 -16.91 -17.07 9.36
CA PRO A 318 -17.67 -16.69 10.55
C PRO A 318 -18.26 -15.28 10.45
N ALA A 319 -17.85 -14.47 9.45
CA ALA A 319 -18.31 -13.09 9.31
C ALA A 319 -19.67 -12.93 8.61
N LEU A 320 -20.27 -13.97 8.02
CA LEU A 320 -21.51 -13.82 7.23
C LEU A 320 -22.69 -14.70 7.65
N THR A 321 -22.53 -15.65 8.58
CA THR A 321 -23.65 -16.39 9.15
C THR A 321 -23.52 -16.48 10.67
N GLY A 322 -24.22 -15.60 11.40
CA GLY A 322 -24.47 -15.80 12.84
C GLY A 322 -24.15 -14.68 13.83
N TRP A 323 -23.88 -13.43 13.41
CA TRP A 323 -23.65 -12.32 14.36
C TRP A 323 -24.86 -11.39 14.61
N ASN A 324 -26.05 -11.72 14.10
CA ASN A 324 -27.27 -10.94 14.34
C ASN A 324 -28.22 -11.56 15.38
N SER A 325 -27.86 -12.67 16.06
CA SER A 325 -28.82 -13.34 16.94
C SER A 325 -28.30 -13.89 18.28
N MET A 326 -27.05 -13.69 18.69
CA MET A 326 -26.65 -14.07 20.06
C MET A 326 -25.68 -13.06 20.66
N GLY A 327 -26.19 -12.25 21.58
CA GLY A 327 -25.37 -11.55 22.56
C GLY A 327 -24.79 -12.57 23.54
N GLY A 328 -23.47 -12.66 23.59
CA GLY A 328 -22.73 -13.48 24.54
C GLY A 328 -21.22 -13.23 24.40
N PRO A 329 -20.47 -13.06 25.51
CA PRO A 329 -19.08 -12.62 25.46
C PRO A 329 -18.13 -13.79 25.20
N GLY A 330 -17.20 -13.58 24.28
CA GLY A 330 -15.98 -14.39 24.14
C GLY A 330 -15.95 -15.26 22.89
N PHE A 331 -15.29 -14.79 21.82
CA PHE A 331 -14.46 -15.60 20.91
C PHE A 331 -13.61 -14.67 20.01
N GLY A 332 -12.28 -14.89 20.08
CA GLY A 332 -11.12 -14.47 19.26
C GLY A 332 -11.17 -13.32 18.23
N PRO A 333 -10.13 -12.45 18.17
CA PRO A 333 -10.18 -11.21 17.40
C PRO A 333 -9.95 -11.42 15.89
N LYS A 334 -10.79 -10.76 15.08
CA LYS A 334 -10.57 -10.52 13.64
C LYS A 334 -9.23 -9.82 13.33
N GLY A 335 -8.57 -9.23 14.34
CA GLY A 335 -7.28 -8.54 14.21
C GLY A 335 -6.16 -9.44 13.71
N ALA A 336 -6.05 -10.69 14.17
CA ALA A 336 -4.85 -11.52 13.90
C ALA A 336 -4.58 -11.80 12.40
N ARG A 337 -5.61 -11.79 11.55
CA ARG A 337 -5.46 -12.02 10.09
C ARG A 337 -5.05 -10.75 9.35
N GLN A 338 -5.59 -9.60 9.75
CA GLN A 338 -5.12 -8.30 9.29
C GLN A 338 -3.70 -8.06 9.79
N ASP A 339 -3.38 -8.45 11.02
CA ASP A 339 -2.06 -8.29 11.62
C ASP A 339 -1.01 -9.15 10.92
N LEU A 340 -1.31 -10.39 10.51
CA LEU A 340 -0.37 -11.19 9.72
C LEU A 340 -0.16 -10.59 8.33
N CYS A 341 -1.21 -10.30 7.55
CA CYS A 341 -1.05 -9.63 6.26
C CYS A 341 -0.36 -8.26 6.38
N ALA A 342 -0.68 -7.49 7.42
CA ALA A 342 -0.05 -6.21 7.71
C ALA A 342 1.41 -6.40 8.10
N VAL A 343 1.77 -7.41 8.91
CA VAL A 343 3.16 -7.71 9.25
C VAL A 343 3.95 -8.10 8.01
N TRP A 344 3.42 -8.96 7.13
CA TRP A 344 4.13 -9.39 5.92
C TRP A 344 4.21 -8.30 4.83
N VAL A 345 3.18 -7.45 4.70
CA VAL A 345 3.21 -6.30 3.77
C VAL A 345 3.97 -5.09 4.36
N GLN A 346 4.00 -4.91 5.68
CA GLN A 346 4.89 -3.96 6.35
C GLN A 346 6.36 -4.38 6.28
N VAL A 347 6.64 -5.69 6.22
CA VAL A 347 7.99 -6.20 5.91
C VAL A 347 8.39 -5.83 4.47
N TRP A 348 7.44 -5.77 3.52
CA TRP A 348 7.64 -5.15 2.19
C TRP A 348 7.61 -3.62 2.20
N TRP A 349 7.35 -2.98 3.35
CA TRP A 349 7.55 -1.55 3.54
C TRP A 349 8.86 -1.29 4.27
N PRO A 350 10.03 -1.34 3.58
CA PRO A 350 11.17 -0.61 4.05
C PRO A 350 10.72 0.82 4.30
N GLN A 351 10.80 1.25 5.56
CA GLN A 351 11.19 2.61 5.85
C GLN A 351 12.47 2.89 5.07
N THR A 352 12.34 3.39 3.84
CA THR A 352 13.35 4.28 3.30
C THR A 352 13.46 5.40 4.32
N PHE A 353 14.55 5.37 5.09
CA PHE A 353 14.89 6.24 6.23
C PHE A 353 14.41 5.82 7.62
N VAL A 354 15.07 4.80 8.20
CA VAL A 354 15.61 4.95 9.56
C VAL A 354 17.10 4.62 9.52
N GLY A 355 17.88 5.68 9.41
CA GLY A 355 19.34 5.64 9.40
C GLY A 355 19.81 7.08 9.45
N LEU A 356 19.74 7.68 10.64
CA LEU A 356 20.53 8.81 11.14
C LEU A 356 20.00 9.14 12.55
N GLY A 357 20.38 8.29 13.50
CA GLY A 357 20.18 8.50 14.93
C GLY A 357 21.30 7.77 15.65
N GLY A 358 22.40 8.48 15.93
CA GLY A 358 23.53 7.94 16.68
C GLY A 358 24.85 8.62 16.29
N TYR A 359 25.23 9.58 17.14
CA TYR A 359 26.44 10.43 17.17
C TYR A 359 26.43 11.71 16.33
#